data_AF-A0A3C1JT01-F1
#
_entry.id   AF-A0A3C1JT01-F1
#
_cell.length_a   1.000
_cell.length_b   1.000
_cell.length_c   1.000
_cell.angle_alpha   90.00
_cell.angle_beta   90.00
_cell.angle_gamma   90.00
#
_symmetry.space_group_name_H-M   'P 1'
#
loop_
_entity.id
_entity.type
_entity.pdbx_description
1 polymer ?
#
loop_
_entity_poly.entity_id
_entity_poly.type
_entity_poly.pdbx_seq_one_letter_code
_entity_poly.pdbx_strand_id
1 'polypeptide(L)'
;MTVPIDERDEAGDPGWDASTNRRPESRALPVPAIPHIARLPRIPEMTVRRLSTYYRVLRTLEATGDAEPLSSDRMSDLTGFTAAQVRRDLAYFGNFGKRGVGYDIGELQESLKNILGINHPWRIAL
;
A
#
# COMPACT_ATOMS: atom_id res chain seq x y z
N MET A 1 -38.56 -78.22 41.90
CA MET A 1 -39.03 -76.84 42.13
C MET A 1 -37.83 -75.96 42.40
N THR A 2 -37.45 -75.13 41.44
CA THR A 2 -36.84 -73.79 41.58
C THR A 2 -36.39 -73.37 40.19
N VAL A 3 -36.86 -72.21 39.74
CA VAL A 3 -36.50 -71.56 38.48
C VAL A 3 -35.58 -70.39 38.83
N PRO A 4 -34.53 -70.12 38.06
CA PRO A 4 -34.17 -68.73 37.85
C PRO A 4 -33.83 -68.50 36.35
N ILE A 5 -34.58 -67.62 35.71
CA ILE A 5 -34.30 -66.20 35.40
C ILE A 5 -33.72 -66.04 33.99
N ASP A 6 -34.50 -65.26 33.23
CA ASP A 6 -34.34 -64.73 31.89
C ASP A 6 -33.09 -63.84 31.80
N GLU A 7 -32.13 -64.20 30.96
CA GLU A 7 -31.14 -63.25 30.44
C GLU A 7 -31.27 -63.20 28.92
N ARG A 8 -31.89 -62.09 28.53
CA ARG A 8 -32.18 -61.64 27.19
C ARG A 8 -30.91 -61.34 26.40
N ASP A 9 -30.97 -61.70 25.12
CA ASP A 9 -30.55 -60.90 23.97
C ASP A 9 -29.08 -60.41 23.94
N GLU A 10 -28.18 -61.34 23.60
CA GLU A 10 -26.92 -61.04 22.89
C GLU A 10 -27.23 -60.54 21.47
N ALA A 11 -27.58 -59.26 21.34
CA ALA A 11 -27.56 -58.54 20.08
C ALA A 11 -26.21 -57.80 19.97
N GLY A 12 -25.33 -58.30 19.10
CA GLY A 12 -24.01 -57.74 18.84
C GLY A 12 -24.06 -56.26 18.44
N ASP A 13 -23.39 -55.44 19.25
CA ASP A 13 -23.09 -54.04 18.98
C ASP A 13 -21.92 -53.95 17.96
N PRO A 14 -22.09 -53.33 16.78
CA PRO A 14 -21.00 -53.20 15.83
C PRO A 14 -20.01 -52.16 16.35
N GLY A 15 -18.84 -52.63 16.77
CA GLY A 15 -17.73 -51.84 17.26
C GLY A 15 -17.23 -50.79 16.27
N TRP A 16 -17.87 -49.62 16.27
CA TRP A 16 -17.28 -48.37 15.82
C TRP A 16 -16.47 -47.82 17.00
N ASP A 17 -15.19 -48.20 17.10
CA ASP A 17 -14.30 -47.50 18.01
C ASP A 17 -14.10 -46.07 17.48
N ALA A 18 -14.34 -45.10 18.35
CA ALA A 18 -14.18 -43.68 18.04
C ALA A 18 -12.74 -43.21 18.36
N SER A 19 -11.72 -44.04 18.14
CA SER A 19 -10.34 -43.74 18.57
C SER A 19 -9.31 -43.62 17.44
N THR A 20 -9.73 -43.66 16.17
CA THR A 20 -8.82 -43.49 15.02
C THR A 20 -8.94 -42.13 14.32
N ASN A 21 -9.03 -41.04 15.08
CA ASN A 21 -8.78 -39.70 14.53
C ASN A 21 -7.26 -39.41 14.42
N ARG A 22 -6.55 -40.19 13.58
CA ARG A 22 -5.20 -39.80 13.12
C ARG A 22 -5.36 -38.76 12.01
N ARG A 23 -5.53 -37.49 12.41
CA ARG A 23 -5.25 -36.37 11.51
C ARG A 23 -3.78 -36.49 11.10
N PRO A 24 -3.42 -36.52 9.81
CA PRO A 24 -2.02 -36.41 9.44
C PRO A 24 -1.56 -35.04 9.94
N GLU A 25 -0.58 -35.05 10.83
CA GLU A 25 0.05 -33.86 11.35
C GLU A 25 0.41 -32.97 10.17
N SER A 26 -0.30 -31.85 10.09
CA SER A 26 -0.05 -30.77 9.15
C SER A 26 1.41 -30.37 9.34
N ARG A 27 2.26 -30.90 8.46
CA ARG A 27 3.62 -30.45 8.23
C ARG A 27 3.52 -28.99 7.81
N ALA A 28 3.45 -28.12 8.80
CA ALA A 28 3.55 -26.69 8.62
C ALA A 28 4.88 -26.47 7.90
N LEU A 29 4.81 -26.22 6.60
CA LEU A 29 5.95 -25.70 5.87
C LEU A 29 6.40 -24.46 6.65
N PRO A 30 7.70 -24.26 6.91
CA PRO A 30 8.17 -23.02 7.49
C PRO A 30 7.68 -21.91 6.57
N VAL A 31 6.69 -21.15 7.02
CA VAL A 31 6.26 -19.97 6.30
C VAL A 31 7.50 -19.10 6.28
N PRO A 32 8.09 -18.81 5.09
CA PRO A 32 9.26 -17.95 5.06
C PRO A 32 8.85 -16.67 5.78
N ALA A 33 9.61 -16.29 6.81
CA ALA A 33 9.43 -15.00 7.43
C ALA A 33 9.49 -13.99 6.30
N ILE A 34 8.34 -13.42 5.93
CA ILE A 34 8.29 -12.38 4.92
C ILE A 34 9.26 -11.34 5.46
N PRO A 35 10.40 -11.10 4.79
CA PRO A 35 11.38 -10.16 5.29
C PRO A 35 10.59 -8.90 5.54
N HIS A 36 10.57 -8.48 6.80
CA HIS A 36 9.82 -7.35 7.29
C HIS A 36 10.03 -6.25 6.26
N ILE A 37 9.00 -5.95 5.43
CA ILE A 37 9.15 -5.08 4.27
C ILE A 37 9.76 -3.81 4.83
N ALA A 38 11.05 -3.64 4.62
CA ALA A 38 11.87 -2.91 5.57
C ALA A 38 11.52 -1.44 5.42
N ARG A 39 10.59 -0.99 6.26
CA ARG A 39 10.15 0.38 6.50
C ARG A 39 10.45 1.33 5.34
N LEU A 40 9.80 1.11 4.19
CA LEU A 40 9.60 2.24 3.31
C LEU A 40 8.80 3.26 4.12
N PRO A 41 9.27 4.51 4.26
CA PRO A 41 8.54 5.51 5.03
C PRO A 41 7.12 5.56 4.49
N ARG A 42 6.15 5.21 5.34
CA ARG A 42 4.75 5.17 4.92
C ARG A 42 4.37 6.58 4.49
N ILE A 43 4.21 6.77 3.20
CA ILE A 43 3.93 8.08 2.61
C ILE A 43 2.54 8.50 3.10
N PRO A 44 2.40 9.70 3.70
CA PRO A 44 1.10 10.16 4.15
C PRO A 44 0.12 10.28 2.97
N GLU A 45 -1.10 9.79 3.13
CA GLU A 45 -2.14 9.89 2.09
C GLU A 45 -2.40 11.35 1.68
N MET A 46 -2.35 12.26 2.65
CA MET A 46 -2.46 13.70 2.42
C MET A 46 -1.34 14.25 1.53
N THR A 47 -0.13 13.70 1.61
CA THR A 47 0.99 14.08 0.74
C THR A 47 0.69 13.67 -0.71
N VAL A 48 0.19 12.46 -0.93
CA VAL A 48 -0.22 11.99 -2.27
C VAL A 48 -1.31 12.89 -2.87
N ARG A 49 -2.30 13.29 -2.07
CA ARG A 49 -3.32 14.27 -2.49
C ARG A 49 -2.69 15.61 -2.89
N ARG A 50 -1.73 16.13 -2.12
CA ARG A 50 -1.03 17.39 -2.46
C ARG A 50 -0.19 17.28 -3.73
N LEU A 51 0.46 16.14 -3.99
CA LEU A 51 1.20 15.92 -5.24
C LEU A 51 0.31 16.11 -6.48
N SER A 52 -0.94 15.67 -6.43
CA SER A 52 -1.88 15.89 -7.54
C SER A 52 -2.16 17.37 -7.80
N THR A 53 -2.08 18.21 -6.76
CA THR A 53 -2.24 19.66 -6.87
C THR A 53 -0.97 20.29 -7.42
N TYR A 54 0.22 19.90 -6.93
CA TYR A 54 1.50 20.35 -7.48
C TYR A 54 1.61 20.04 -8.97
N TYR A 55 1.23 18.82 -9.39
CA TYR A 55 1.27 18.43 -10.80
C TYR A 55 0.39 19.33 -11.69
N ARG A 56 -0.80 19.70 -11.22
CA ARG A 56 -1.69 20.61 -11.96
C ARG A 56 -1.07 21.99 -12.12
N VAL A 57 -0.48 22.54 -11.07
CA VAL A 57 0.20 23.84 -11.13
C VAL A 57 1.39 23.80 -12.09
N LEU A 58 2.23 22.78 -12.00
CA LEU A 58 3.38 22.60 -12.91
C LEU A 58 2.94 22.53 -14.37
N ARG A 59 1.87 21.78 -14.66
CA ARG A 59 1.29 21.69 -15.99
C ARG A 59 0.79 23.05 -16.50
N THR A 60 0.21 23.86 -15.63
CA THR A 60 -0.21 25.23 -16.00
C THR A 60 0.99 26.11 -16.31
N LEU A 61 2.05 26.06 -15.48
CA LEU A 61 3.27 26.84 -15.70
C LEU A 61 3.96 26.46 -17.01
N GLU A 62 4.09 25.15 -17.28
CA GLU A 62 4.62 24.63 -18.55
C GLU A 62 3.77 25.11 -19.74
N ALA A 63 2.44 25.05 -19.63
CA ALA A 63 1.52 25.50 -20.69
C ALA A 63 1.62 27.02 -20.95
N THR A 64 1.97 27.82 -19.94
CA THR A 64 2.22 29.26 -20.09
C THR A 64 3.61 29.58 -20.64
N GLY A 65 4.48 28.58 -20.84
CA GLY A 65 5.84 28.77 -21.34
C GLY A 65 6.80 29.32 -20.28
N ASP A 66 6.50 29.10 -19.00
CA ASP A 66 7.37 29.53 -17.92
C ASP A 66 8.61 28.63 -17.82
N ALA A 67 9.77 29.22 -18.08
CA ALA A 67 11.05 28.52 -18.10
C ALA A 67 11.88 28.76 -16.82
N GLU A 68 11.38 29.55 -15.87
CA GLU A 68 12.13 29.83 -14.64
C GLU A 68 12.05 28.67 -13.64
N PRO A 69 13.16 28.33 -12.95
CA PRO A 69 13.12 27.38 -11.85
C PRO A 69 12.09 27.78 -10.79
N LEU A 70 11.21 26.85 -10.43
CA LEU A 70 10.16 27.07 -9.47
C LEU A 70 10.71 26.97 -8.05
N SER A 71 10.73 28.06 -7.29
CA SER A 71 11.10 28.00 -5.87
C SER A 71 10.00 27.36 -5.02
N SER A 72 10.34 26.86 -3.84
CA SER A 72 9.35 26.35 -2.89
C SER A 72 8.38 27.42 -2.38
N ASP A 73 8.84 28.68 -2.35
CA ASP A 73 8.01 29.81 -1.92
C ASP A 73 7.02 30.19 -3.04
N ARG A 74 7.48 30.20 -4.29
CA ARG A 74 6.60 30.39 -5.45
C ARG A 74 5.57 29.26 -5.59
N MET A 75 5.97 28.01 -5.33
CA MET A 75 5.01 26.89 -5.25
C MET A 75 4.00 27.10 -4.12
N SER A 76 4.42 27.66 -2.99
CA SER A 76 3.54 27.99 -1.86
C SER A 76 2.48 29.02 -2.26
N ASP A 77 2.89 30.08 -2.96
CA ASP A 77 1.97 31.13 -3.43
C ASP A 77 0.93 30.57 -4.43
N LEU A 78 1.34 29.64 -5.30
CA LEU A 78 0.46 29.07 -6.32
C LEU A 78 -0.49 27.98 -5.77
N THR A 79 -0.14 27.34 -4.66
CA THR A 79 -0.92 26.20 -4.11
C THR A 79 -1.60 26.49 -2.78
N GLY A 80 -1.18 27.53 -2.07
CA GLY A 80 -1.62 27.84 -0.70
C GLY A 80 -1.00 26.94 0.38
N PHE A 81 -0.09 26.02 0.04
CA PHE A 81 0.64 25.20 1.02
C PHE A 81 1.96 25.85 1.40
N THR A 82 2.35 25.78 2.68
CA THR A 82 3.63 26.38 3.10
C THR A 82 4.83 25.77 2.37
N ALA A 83 5.85 26.59 2.09
CA ALA A 83 7.08 26.12 1.45
C ALA A 83 7.77 24.97 2.21
N ALA A 84 7.64 24.94 3.54
CA ALA A 84 8.12 23.85 4.37
C ALA A 84 7.37 22.53 4.12
N GLN A 85 6.04 22.58 3.93
CA GLN A 85 5.25 21.41 3.55
C GLN A 85 5.62 20.93 2.15
N VAL A 86 5.75 21.83 1.17
CA VAL A 86 6.19 21.49 -0.19
C VAL A 86 7.52 20.74 -0.17
N ARG A 87 8.53 21.29 0.52
CA ARG A 87 9.85 20.65 0.64
C ARG A 87 9.77 19.28 1.30
N ARG A 88 8.99 19.14 2.38
CA ARG A 88 8.81 17.86 3.08
C ARG A 88 8.10 16.83 2.22
N ASP A 89 7.05 17.23 1.51
CA ASP A 89 6.29 16.37 0.62
C ASP A 89 7.17 15.80 -0.49
N LEU A 90 7.94 16.67 -1.15
CA LEU A 90 8.86 16.25 -2.21
C LEU A 90 9.97 15.36 -1.64
N ALA A 91 10.50 15.65 -0.45
CA ALA A 91 11.56 14.85 0.16
C ALA A 91 11.18 13.38 0.42
N TYR A 92 9.88 13.04 0.50
CA TYR A 92 9.45 11.64 0.63
C TYR A 92 9.75 10.78 -0.61
N PHE A 93 9.86 11.39 -1.79
CA PHE A 93 9.98 10.68 -3.07
C PHE A 93 11.38 10.80 -3.68
N GLY A 94 12.33 11.43 -2.99
CA GLY A 94 13.69 11.60 -3.45
C GLY A 94 14.19 13.03 -3.27
N ASN A 95 15.31 13.33 -3.94
CA ASN A 95 15.91 14.65 -3.90
C ASN A 95 15.44 15.47 -5.10
N PHE A 96 14.59 16.45 -4.85
CA PHE A 96 14.08 17.37 -5.86
C PHE A 96 14.77 18.72 -5.81
N GLY A 97 15.07 19.26 -6.99
CA GLY A 97 15.61 20.61 -7.15
C GLY A 97 17.07 20.77 -6.75
N LYS A 98 17.57 21.98 -6.92
CA LYS A 98 18.93 22.40 -6.60
C LYS A 98 18.89 23.45 -5.49
N ARG A 99 19.73 23.28 -4.45
CA ARG A 99 19.81 24.21 -3.32
C ARG A 99 20.08 25.64 -3.84
N GLY A 100 19.23 26.59 -3.47
CA GLY A 100 19.34 27.99 -3.89
C GLY A 100 18.82 28.32 -5.28
N VAL A 101 18.38 27.33 -6.07
CA VAL A 101 17.82 27.54 -7.42
C VAL A 101 16.32 27.21 -7.46
N GLY A 102 15.92 26.11 -6.81
CA GLY A 102 14.54 25.63 -6.86
C GLY A 102 14.40 24.37 -7.71
N TYR A 103 13.20 24.14 -8.23
CA TYR A 103 12.81 22.96 -8.99
C TYR A 103 12.71 23.30 -10.46
N ASP A 104 13.35 22.51 -11.32
CA ASP A 104 13.05 22.57 -12.74
C ASP A 104 11.60 22.09 -12.97
N ILE A 105 10.80 22.88 -13.71
CA ILE A 105 9.37 22.61 -13.89
C ILE A 105 9.16 21.30 -14.65
N GLY A 106 9.93 21.07 -15.71
CA GLY A 106 9.83 19.89 -16.55
C GLY A 106 10.24 18.62 -15.81
N GLU A 107 11.44 18.61 -15.22
CA GLU A 107 11.96 17.47 -14.46
C GLU A 107 11.04 17.11 -13.27
N LEU A 108 10.54 18.12 -12.55
CA LEU A 108 9.63 17.90 -11.43
C LEU A 108 8.28 17.36 -11.92
N GLN A 109 7.73 17.91 -13.00
CA GLN A 109 6.47 17.45 -13.58
C GLN A 109 6.54 15.99 -14.03
N GLU A 110 7.60 15.60 -14.74
CA GLU A 110 7.82 14.22 -15.17
C GLU A 110 7.93 13.27 -13.98
N SER A 111 8.68 13.67 -12.96
CA SER A 111 8.84 12.88 -11.74
C SER A 111 7.50 12.68 -11.03
N LEU A 112 6.70 13.74 -10.87
CA LEU A 112 5.37 13.67 -10.26
C LEU A 112 4.40 12.83 -11.11
N LYS A 113 4.50 12.90 -12.44
CA LYS A 113 3.72 12.08 -13.36
C LYS A 113 3.97 10.58 -13.13
N ASN A 114 5.24 10.21 -12.95
CA ASN A 114 5.64 8.84 -12.67
C ASN A 114 5.19 8.38 -11.26
N ILE A 115 5.34 9.22 -10.24
CA ILE A 115 4.92 8.92 -8.87
C ILE A 115 3.39 8.70 -8.79
N LEU A 116 2.61 9.53 -9.49
CA LEU A 116 1.15 9.43 -9.48
C LEU A 116 0.60 8.32 -10.40
N GLY A 117 1.46 7.67 -11.21
CA GLY A 117 1.04 6.61 -12.12
C GLY A 117 0.10 7.07 -13.24
N ILE A 118 0.09 8.37 -13.56
CA ILE A 118 -0.75 8.97 -14.61
C ILE A 118 -0.12 8.88 -16.01
N ASN A 119 1.01 8.18 -16.12
CA ASN A 119 1.65 7.77 -17.37
C ASN A 119 1.09 6.46 -17.94
N HIS A 120 0.18 5.77 -17.23
CA HIS A 120 -0.44 4.52 -17.67
C HIS A 120 -1.97 4.65 -17.80
N PRO A 121 -2.60 4.06 -18.83
CA PRO A 121 -4.06 4.02 -18.93
C PRO A 121 -4.66 3.06 -17.89
N TRP A 122 -5.54 3.58 -17.03
CA TRP A 122 -6.26 2.76 -16.06
C TRP A 122 -7.60 2.32 -16.65
N ARG A 123 -7.88 1.02 -16.62
CA ARG A 123 -9.21 0.49 -16.98
C ARG A 123 -10.14 0.71 -15.79
N ILE A 124 -11.15 1.56 -15.99
CA ILE A 124 -12.15 1.93 -14.98
C ILE A 124 -13.51 1.49 -15.53
N ALA A 125 -14.39 0.94 -14.69
CA ALA A 125 -15.79 0.68 -15.01
C ALA A 125 -16.68 1.56 -14.13
N LEU A 126 -17.79 2.06 -14.68
CA LEU A 126 -18.78 2.92 -14.00
C LEU A 126 -20.02 2.11 -13.64
#